data_AF-A0A962PZC3-F1
#
_entry.id   AF-A0A962PZC3-F1
#
_cell.length_a   1.000
_cell.length_b   1.000
_cell.length_c   1.000
_cell.angle_alpha   90.00
_cell.angle_beta   90.00
_cell.angle_gamma   90.00
#
_symmetry.space_group_name_H-M   'P 1'
#
loop_
_entity.id
_entity.type
_entity.pdbx_description
1 polymer ?
#
loop_
_entity_poly.entity_id
_entity_poly.type
_entity_poly.pdbx_seq_one_letter_code
_entity_poly.pdbx_strand_id
1 'polypeptide(L)'
;MSAPLILLAPPRSFTSVTSAMLGQHPQMYGLPEVHLFVADTVGELFFYYKITGPRRSHGLLRTIAEVYMKTQNKKTIDLAKAWLIKNKNMPTAEVFHKIVSKIDPKIIVEKSVTTVWKPANLQRVEKVIPNARYIHLTRHPRGQCESMMEALETESGLTPQMQDHSTTPPTTDPQILWYNINSNIVDFLKDIPKERHMRIRGEDVLQNPDKHLREMSEWLGLRTDDEAIDEMKHPERSPFSKLGPPNAPFGNDPKFIKDPALRPARAKSQSLEGSLSWRDDIPGFTDEVKAMAKSFGYE
;
A
#
# COMPACT_ATOMS: atom_id res chain seq x y z
N MET A 1 11.49 -19.44 6.90
CA MET A 1 10.91 -18.37 6.08
C MET A 1 10.66 -17.18 6.99
N SER A 2 11.33 -16.06 6.71
CA SER A 2 11.20 -14.84 7.50
C SER A 2 9.77 -14.28 7.42
N ALA A 3 9.26 -13.72 8.52
CA ALA A 3 7.93 -13.13 8.60
C ALA A 3 7.79 -11.95 7.60
N PRO A 4 6.86 -12.01 6.63
CA PRO A 4 6.58 -10.88 5.73
C PRO A 4 6.08 -9.65 6.49
N LEU A 5 6.43 -8.47 5.98
CA LEU A 5 5.92 -7.19 6.44
C LEU A 5 4.80 -6.72 5.51
N ILE A 6 3.65 -6.36 6.08
CA ILE A 6 2.49 -5.84 5.37
C ILE A 6 2.26 -4.38 5.76
N LEU A 7 2.30 -3.48 4.78
CA LEU A 7 2.02 -2.05 5.00
C LEU A 7 0.53 -1.78 4.81
N LEU A 8 -0.14 -1.38 5.89
CA LEU A 8 -1.57 -1.10 5.93
C LEU A 8 -1.80 0.41 5.95
N ALA A 9 -2.44 0.95 4.91
CA ALA A 9 -2.83 2.35 4.88
C ALA A 9 -3.90 2.63 3.83
N PRO A 10 -4.70 3.70 3.99
CA PRO A 10 -5.50 4.23 2.90
C PRO A 10 -4.66 4.55 1.66
N PRO A 11 -5.25 4.47 0.45
CA PRO A 11 -4.60 5.00 -0.75
C PRO A 11 -4.21 6.47 -0.54
N ARG A 12 -3.17 6.91 -1.27
CA ARG A 12 -2.59 8.24 -1.14
C ARG A 12 -1.95 8.52 0.23
N SER A 13 -1.52 7.50 0.99
CA SER A 13 -0.88 7.68 2.31
C SER A 13 0.61 7.33 2.30
N PHE A 14 1.37 7.82 1.31
CA PHE A 14 2.82 7.62 1.19
C PHE A 14 3.29 6.15 1.09
N THR A 15 2.38 5.22 0.80
CA THR A 15 2.67 3.79 0.83
C THR A 15 3.67 3.33 -0.22
N SER A 16 3.63 3.90 -1.43
CA SER A 16 4.53 3.50 -2.52
C SER A 16 5.98 3.86 -2.19
N VAL A 17 6.24 5.09 -1.72
CA VAL A 17 7.59 5.52 -1.33
C VAL A 17 8.06 4.77 -0.09
N THR A 18 7.23 4.63 0.95
CA THR A 18 7.62 3.94 2.19
C THR A 18 7.90 2.45 1.95
N SER A 19 7.07 1.76 1.17
CA SER A 19 7.30 0.36 0.80
C SER A 19 8.58 0.19 -0.02
N ALA A 20 8.85 1.10 -0.96
CA ALA A 20 10.07 1.08 -1.76
C ALA A 20 11.34 1.34 -0.91
N MET A 21 11.26 2.24 0.06
CA MET A 21 12.33 2.53 1.03
C MET A 21 12.65 1.30 1.90
N LEU A 22 11.62 0.73 2.54
CA LEU A 22 11.77 -0.51 3.31
C LEU A 22 12.33 -1.65 2.44
N GLY A 23 11.88 -1.73 1.19
CA GLY A 23 12.35 -2.72 0.23
C GLY A 23 13.80 -2.58 -0.24
N GLN A 24 14.46 -1.44 0.02
CA GLN A 24 15.90 -1.27 -0.25
C GLN A 24 16.78 -1.73 0.92
N HIS A 25 16.21 -1.97 2.10
CA HIS A 25 16.99 -2.50 3.22
C HIS A 25 17.68 -3.82 2.79
N PRO A 26 18.98 -4.05 3.12
CA PRO A 26 19.73 -5.20 2.63
C PRO A 26 19.07 -6.57 2.89
N GLN A 27 18.33 -6.68 3.99
CA GLN A 27 17.61 -7.89 4.42
C GLN A 27 16.14 -7.94 3.99
N MET A 28 15.68 -6.99 3.18
CA MET A 28 14.28 -6.89 2.73
C MET A 28 14.17 -6.86 1.21
N TYR A 29 12.95 -7.05 0.73
CA TYR A 29 12.60 -6.99 -0.69
C TYR A 29 11.19 -6.40 -0.87
N GLY A 30 11.13 -5.20 -1.44
CA GLY A 30 9.87 -4.49 -1.67
C GLY A 30 9.14 -4.98 -2.92
N LEU A 31 7.89 -5.43 -2.76
CA LEU A 31 7.01 -5.75 -3.87
C LEU A 31 6.23 -4.51 -4.35
N PRO A 32 5.83 -4.46 -5.63
CA PRO A 32 4.73 -3.60 -6.07
C PRO A 32 3.41 -4.14 -5.50
N GLU A 33 2.30 -3.45 -5.79
CA GLU A 33 0.97 -3.96 -5.45
C GLU A 33 0.67 -5.26 -6.22
N VAL A 34 0.56 -6.37 -5.49
CA VAL A 34 0.29 -7.70 -6.05
C VAL A 34 -1.18 -8.10 -5.94
N HIS A 35 -1.93 -7.48 -5.02
CA HIS A 35 -3.36 -7.67 -4.82
C HIS A 35 -3.81 -9.13 -4.58
N LEU A 36 -2.92 -10.01 -4.10
CA LEU A 36 -3.21 -11.44 -3.94
C LEU A 36 -4.30 -11.73 -2.90
N PHE A 37 -4.51 -10.82 -1.94
CA PHE A 37 -5.45 -11.02 -0.83
C PHE A 37 -6.91 -10.61 -1.11
N VAL A 38 -7.30 -10.46 -2.38
CA VAL A 38 -8.68 -10.10 -2.76
C VAL A 38 -9.52 -11.29 -3.25
N ALA A 39 -8.91 -12.47 -3.40
CA ALA A 39 -9.51 -13.66 -4.00
C ALA A 39 -8.89 -14.95 -3.42
N ASP A 40 -9.62 -16.07 -3.48
CA ASP A 40 -9.12 -17.39 -3.06
C ASP A 40 -8.26 -18.03 -4.15
N THR A 41 -8.65 -17.87 -5.42
CA THR A 41 -7.95 -18.50 -6.55
C THR A 41 -7.41 -17.49 -7.57
N VAL A 42 -6.44 -17.91 -8.38
CA VAL A 42 -5.93 -17.09 -9.50
C VAL A 42 -7.03 -16.73 -10.50
N GLY A 43 -7.98 -17.64 -10.76
CA GLY A 43 -9.11 -17.38 -11.66
C GLY A 43 -10.00 -16.24 -11.17
N GLU A 44 -10.36 -16.26 -9.88
CA GLU A 44 -11.11 -15.19 -9.22
C GLU A 44 -10.33 -13.88 -9.18
N LEU A 45 -9.01 -13.94 -8.97
CA LEU A 45 -8.14 -12.76 -9.01
C LEU A 45 -8.17 -12.08 -10.39
N PHE A 46 -8.12 -12.86 -11.47
CA PHE A 46 -8.25 -12.32 -12.84
C PHE A 46 -9.64 -11.76 -13.11
N PHE A 47 -10.69 -12.38 -12.56
CA PHE A 47 -12.05 -11.82 -12.61
C PHE A 47 -12.13 -10.47 -11.88
N TYR A 48 -11.52 -10.36 -10.70
CA TYR A 48 -11.40 -9.11 -9.95
C TYR A 48 -10.67 -8.03 -10.76
N TYR A 49 -9.55 -8.35 -11.42
CA TYR A 49 -8.85 -7.40 -12.29
C TYR A 49 -9.70 -6.94 -13.47
N LYS A 50 -10.51 -7.84 -14.05
CA LYS A 50 -11.41 -7.49 -15.16
C LYS A 50 -12.46 -6.46 -14.74
N ILE A 51 -13.04 -6.59 -13.54
CA ILE A 51 -14.08 -5.69 -13.05
C ILE A 51 -13.50 -4.38 -12.56
N THR A 52 -12.42 -4.44 -11.79
CA THR A 52 -11.91 -3.26 -11.10
C THR A 52 -10.97 -2.44 -11.98
N GLY A 53 -10.30 -3.08 -12.95
CA GLY A 53 -9.38 -2.44 -13.88
C GLY A 53 -8.12 -3.29 -14.10
N PRO A 54 -7.74 -3.60 -15.36
CA PRO A 54 -6.66 -4.55 -15.67
C PRO A 54 -5.29 -4.08 -15.19
N ARG A 55 -5.13 -2.77 -14.94
CA ARG A 55 -3.90 -2.17 -14.40
C ARG A 55 -3.45 -2.81 -13.08
N ARG A 56 -4.38 -3.33 -12.25
CA ARG A 56 -4.05 -4.03 -10.99
C ARG A 56 -3.28 -5.32 -11.21
N SER A 57 -3.34 -5.93 -12.39
CA SER A 57 -2.52 -7.12 -12.67
C SER A 57 -1.03 -6.82 -12.84
N HIS A 58 -0.66 -5.57 -13.13
CA HIS A 58 0.69 -5.23 -13.57
C HIS A 58 1.75 -5.54 -12.50
N GLY A 59 1.49 -5.22 -11.22
CA GLY A 59 2.46 -5.43 -10.15
C GLY A 59 2.76 -6.92 -9.92
N LEU A 60 1.73 -7.78 -9.90
CA LEU A 60 1.94 -9.23 -9.79
C LEU A 60 2.70 -9.81 -11.00
N LEU A 61 2.34 -9.39 -12.21
CA LEU A 61 3.02 -9.85 -13.43
C LEU A 61 4.50 -9.43 -13.45
N ARG A 62 4.79 -8.18 -13.09
CA ARG A 62 6.16 -7.67 -12.96
C ARG A 62 6.92 -8.38 -11.86
N THR A 63 6.29 -8.68 -10.73
CA THR A 63 6.89 -9.43 -9.62
C THR A 63 7.34 -10.81 -10.09
N ILE A 64 6.47 -11.56 -10.75
CA ILE A 64 6.81 -12.90 -11.24
C ILE A 64 7.94 -12.81 -12.27
N ALA A 65 7.89 -11.84 -13.20
CA ALA A 65 8.95 -11.64 -14.18
C ALA A 65 10.31 -11.30 -13.54
N GLU A 66 10.35 -10.34 -12.63
CA GLU A 66 11.56 -9.94 -11.94
C GLU A 66 12.13 -11.10 -11.09
N VAL A 67 11.29 -11.73 -10.27
CA VAL A 67 11.74 -12.71 -9.28
C VAL A 67 12.22 -14.01 -9.93
N TYR A 68 11.48 -14.50 -10.94
CA TYR A 68 11.74 -15.80 -11.57
C TYR A 68 12.59 -15.73 -12.84
N MET A 69 12.52 -14.62 -13.59
CA MET A 69 13.20 -14.46 -14.87
C MET A 69 14.27 -13.37 -14.86
N LYS A 70 14.45 -12.64 -13.73
CA LYS A 70 15.48 -11.61 -13.53
C LYS A 70 15.44 -10.49 -14.57
N THR A 71 14.28 -10.26 -15.18
CA THR A 71 14.08 -9.19 -16.16
C THR A 71 12.59 -8.88 -16.33
N GLN A 72 12.30 -7.64 -16.72
CA GLN A 72 10.95 -7.16 -17.01
C GLN A 72 10.89 -6.65 -18.45
N ASN A 73 10.49 -7.52 -19.36
CA ASN A 73 10.18 -7.20 -20.76
C ASN A 73 8.84 -7.83 -21.17
N LYS A 74 8.36 -7.47 -22.37
CA LYS A 74 7.07 -7.95 -22.89
C LYS A 74 6.94 -9.48 -22.81
N LYS A 75 7.97 -10.22 -23.22
CA LYS A 75 8.00 -11.69 -23.22
C LYS A 75 7.87 -12.25 -21.80
N THR A 76 8.63 -11.74 -20.84
CA THR A 76 8.57 -12.23 -19.44
C THR A 76 7.23 -11.92 -18.77
N ILE A 77 6.60 -10.79 -19.10
CA ILE A 77 5.25 -10.48 -18.61
C ILE A 77 4.22 -11.42 -19.24
N ASP A 78 4.31 -11.69 -20.55
CA ASP A 78 3.42 -12.62 -21.24
C ASP A 78 3.57 -14.06 -20.66
N LEU A 79 4.80 -14.49 -20.33
CA LEU A 79 5.07 -15.76 -19.66
C LEU A 79 4.49 -15.81 -18.24
N ALA A 80 4.66 -14.76 -17.44
CA ALA A 80 4.07 -14.66 -16.10
C ALA A 80 2.54 -14.76 -16.16
N LYS A 81 1.92 -14.06 -17.12
CA LYS A 81 0.47 -14.10 -17.34
C LYS A 81 0.01 -15.49 -17.78
N ALA A 82 0.72 -16.12 -18.73
CA ALA A 82 0.40 -17.47 -19.20
C ALA A 82 0.50 -18.51 -18.07
N TRP A 83 1.52 -18.39 -17.21
CA TRP A 83 1.68 -19.25 -16.03
C TRP A 83 0.49 -19.11 -15.07
N LEU A 84 0.08 -17.88 -14.74
CA LEU A 84 -1.09 -17.64 -13.90
C LEU A 84 -2.38 -18.21 -14.53
N ILE A 85 -2.63 -17.95 -15.81
CA ILE A 85 -3.82 -18.44 -16.51
C ILE A 85 -3.87 -19.98 -16.55
N LYS A 86 -2.73 -20.63 -16.83
CA LYS A 86 -2.63 -22.10 -16.81
C LYS A 86 -2.94 -22.67 -15.42
N ASN A 87 -2.66 -21.90 -14.37
CA ASN A 87 -2.88 -22.27 -12.98
C ASN A 87 -4.09 -21.57 -12.35
N LYS A 88 -5.17 -21.34 -13.12
CA LYS A 88 -6.36 -20.59 -12.63
C LYS A 88 -6.99 -21.14 -11.34
N ASN A 89 -6.85 -22.43 -11.04
CA ASN A 89 -7.39 -23.06 -9.83
C ASN A 89 -6.42 -22.99 -8.64
N MET A 90 -5.19 -22.50 -8.84
CA MET A 90 -4.19 -22.36 -7.78
C MET A 90 -4.67 -21.34 -6.75
N PRO A 91 -4.55 -21.63 -5.45
CA PRO A 91 -4.81 -20.65 -4.41
C PRO A 91 -3.88 -19.44 -4.54
N THR A 92 -4.40 -18.23 -4.36
CA THR A 92 -3.58 -17.00 -4.34
C THR A 92 -2.52 -17.03 -3.22
N ALA A 93 -2.84 -17.71 -2.11
CA ALA A 93 -1.92 -18.04 -1.03
C ALA A 93 -0.70 -18.81 -1.53
N GLU A 94 -0.90 -19.81 -2.39
CA GLU A 94 0.20 -20.59 -2.95
C GLU A 94 1.09 -19.73 -3.86
N VAL A 95 0.50 -18.85 -4.66
CA VAL A 95 1.26 -17.87 -5.47
C VAL A 95 2.12 -16.98 -4.58
N PHE A 96 1.56 -16.47 -3.48
CA PHE A 96 2.30 -15.65 -2.52
C PHE A 96 3.47 -16.43 -1.90
N HIS A 97 3.23 -17.64 -1.37
CA HIS A 97 4.28 -18.46 -0.79
C HIS A 97 5.38 -18.84 -1.80
N LYS A 98 5.03 -19.11 -3.06
CA LYS A 98 6.04 -19.32 -4.11
C LYS A 98 6.92 -18.09 -4.29
N ILE A 99 6.36 -16.89 -4.29
CA ILE A 99 7.13 -15.63 -4.38
C ILE A 99 8.04 -15.48 -3.15
N VAL A 100 7.52 -15.71 -1.94
CA VAL A 100 8.29 -15.63 -0.68
C VAL A 100 9.47 -16.60 -0.69
N SER A 101 9.22 -17.88 -1.02
CA SER A 101 10.28 -18.90 -1.08
C SER A 101 11.39 -18.57 -2.08
N LYS A 102 11.11 -17.79 -3.12
CA LYS A 102 12.10 -17.39 -4.14
C LYS A 102 12.94 -16.17 -3.72
N ILE A 103 12.48 -15.41 -2.74
CA ILE A 103 13.10 -14.19 -2.21
C ILE A 103 13.86 -14.47 -0.90
N ASP A 104 13.53 -15.55 -0.20
CA ASP A 104 14.23 -16.01 1.02
C ASP A 104 15.76 -16.00 0.82
N PRO A 105 16.54 -15.50 1.80
CA PRO A 105 16.17 -15.16 3.18
C PRO A 105 15.60 -13.75 3.40
N LYS A 106 15.43 -12.92 2.35
CA LYS A 106 14.95 -11.55 2.51
C LYS A 106 13.48 -11.49 2.96
N ILE A 107 13.17 -10.53 3.83
CA ILE A 107 11.79 -10.24 4.25
C ILE A 107 11.05 -9.49 3.14
N ILE A 108 9.92 -10.01 2.71
CA ILE A 108 9.05 -9.30 1.77
C ILE A 108 8.38 -8.11 2.44
N VAL A 109 8.34 -6.99 1.75
CA VAL A 109 7.43 -5.87 2.04
C VAL A 109 6.31 -5.89 1.02
N GLU A 110 5.10 -6.20 1.46
CA GLU A 110 3.89 -6.16 0.63
C GLU A 110 3.03 -4.98 1.01
N LYS A 111 2.52 -4.30 -0.02
CA LYS A 111 1.51 -3.28 0.13
C LYS A 111 0.60 -3.33 -1.07
N SER A 112 -0.69 -3.53 -0.85
CA SER A 112 -1.73 -3.33 -1.85
C SER A 112 -2.86 -2.52 -1.23
N VAL A 113 -3.31 -1.44 -1.89
CA VAL A 113 -4.41 -0.62 -1.34
C VAL A 113 -5.71 -1.43 -1.20
N THR A 114 -5.87 -2.45 -2.03
CA THR A 114 -7.03 -3.36 -1.98
C THR A 114 -7.05 -4.25 -0.74
N THR A 115 -5.91 -4.46 -0.07
CA THR A 115 -5.83 -5.29 1.15
C THR A 115 -6.63 -4.68 2.29
N VAL A 116 -6.65 -3.35 2.40
CA VAL A 116 -7.30 -2.63 3.51
C VAL A 116 -8.75 -2.20 3.20
N TRP A 117 -9.21 -2.40 1.97
CA TRP A 117 -10.55 -1.96 1.53
C TRP A 117 -11.70 -2.73 2.17
N LYS A 118 -11.48 -3.99 2.53
CA LYS A 118 -12.49 -4.85 3.13
C LYS A 118 -11.90 -5.60 4.32
N PRO A 119 -12.61 -5.72 5.45
CA PRO A 119 -12.17 -6.55 6.57
C PRO A 119 -11.81 -7.99 6.15
N ALA A 120 -12.58 -8.57 5.22
CA ALA A 120 -12.31 -9.93 4.72
C ALA A 120 -10.93 -10.08 4.05
N ASN A 121 -10.40 -9.02 3.42
CA ASN A 121 -9.08 -9.06 2.79
C ASN A 121 -7.98 -9.01 3.84
N LEU A 122 -8.14 -8.21 4.90
CA LEU A 122 -7.23 -8.18 6.06
C LEU A 122 -7.19 -9.55 6.76
N GLN A 123 -8.36 -10.13 7.02
CA GLN A 123 -8.46 -11.47 7.62
C GLN A 123 -7.82 -12.56 6.75
N ARG A 124 -7.88 -12.42 5.42
CA ARG A 124 -7.18 -13.31 4.50
C ARG A 124 -5.67 -13.19 4.63
N VAL A 125 -5.11 -12.00 4.87
CA VAL A 125 -3.66 -11.84 5.11
C VAL A 125 -3.22 -12.67 6.32
N GLU A 126 -3.89 -12.51 7.47
CA GLU A 126 -3.54 -13.27 8.69
C GLU A 126 -3.71 -14.78 8.49
N LYS A 127 -4.74 -15.22 7.76
CA LYS A 127 -4.92 -16.65 7.43
C LYS A 127 -3.78 -17.20 6.56
N VAL A 128 -3.30 -16.42 5.59
CA VAL A 128 -2.24 -16.85 4.66
C VAL A 128 -0.85 -16.71 5.29
N ILE A 129 -0.67 -15.72 6.17
CA ILE A 129 0.63 -15.36 6.74
C ILE A 129 0.45 -15.12 8.25
N PRO A 130 0.22 -16.17 9.05
CA PRO A 130 -0.11 -16.03 10.48
C PRO A 130 1.03 -15.48 11.34
N ASN A 131 2.23 -15.33 10.77
CA ASN A 131 3.37 -14.70 11.43
C ASN A 131 3.71 -13.33 10.84
N ALA A 132 2.87 -12.75 9.98
CA ALA A 132 3.11 -11.44 9.39
C ALA A 132 3.26 -10.35 10.46
N ARG A 133 4.07 -9.36 10.13
CA ARG A 133 4.18 -8.10 10.86
C ARG A 133 3.49 -6.99 10.08
N TYR A 134 2.94 -6.01 10.79
CA TYR A 134 2.10 -4.96 10.21
C TYR A 134 2.61 -3.57 10.59
N ILE A 135 2.73 -2.69 9.59
CA ILE A 135 2.89 -1.26 9.85
C ILE A 135 1.59 -0.58 9.41
N HIS A 136 0.90 0.06 10.35
CA HIS A 136 -0.17 1.00 10.06
C HIS A 136 0.44 2.35 9.74
N LEU A 137 0.58 2.65 8.45
CA LEU A 137 1.08 3.93 7.97
C LEU A 137 -0.09 4.90 7.84
N THR A 138 -0.05 5.99 8.62
CA THR A 138 -1.11 6.99 8.60
C THR A 138 -0.69 8.21 7.78
N ARG A 139 -1.68 8.96 7.31
CA ARG A 139 -1.53 10.29 6.71
C ARG A 139 -2.64 11.17 7.25
N HIS A 140 -2.34 12.44 7.48
CA HIS A 140 -3.32 13.43 7.90
C HIS A 140 -4.54 13.44 6.95
N PRO A 141 -5.79 13.45 7.46
CA PRO A 141 -6.99 13.30 6.63
C PRO A 141 -7.07 14.36 5.53
N ARG A 142 -6.75 15.63 5.84
CA ARG A 142 -6.73 16.72 4.85
C ARG A 142 -5.83 16.44 3.64
N GLY A 143 -4.55 16.13 3.87
CA GLY A 143 -3.61 15.86 2.77
C GLY A 143 -3.96 14.61 1.98
N GLN A 144 -4.52 13.59 2.65
CA GLN A 144 -5.00 12.39 1.98
C GLN A 144 -6.22 12.69 1.10
N CYS A 145 -7.21 13.43 1.63
CA CYS A 145 -8.45 13.78 0.94
C CYS A 145 -8.20 14.69 -0.28
N GLU A 146 -7.39 15.74 -0.13
CA GLU A 146 -6.98 16.61 -1.24
C GLU A 146 -6.28 15.81 -2.34
N SER A 147 -5.35 14.94 -1.96
CA SER A 147 -4.66 14.07 -2.92
C SER A 147 -5.60 13.06 -3.59
N MET A 148 -6.70 12.71 -2.92
CA MET A 148 -7.69 11.80 -3.47
C MET A 148 -8.57 12.50 -4.50
N MET A 149 -9.01 13.72 -4.21
CA MET A 149 -9.78 14.53 -5.16
C MET A 149 -8.99 14.79 -6.45
N GLU A 150 -7.71 15.11 -6.34
CA GLU A 150 -6.83 15.25 -7.51
C GLU A 150 -6.69 13.93 -8.29
N ALA A 151 -6.69 12.79 -7.60
CA ALA A 151 -6.63 11.49 -8.27
C ALA A 151 -7.93 11.16 -9.02
N LEU A 152 -9.09 11.58 -8.52
CA LEU A 152 -10.39 11.38 -9.19
C LEU A 152 -10.46 12.03 -10.58
N GLU A 153 -9.73 13.12 -10.79
CA GLU A 153 -9.65 13.78 -12.11
C GLU A 153 -8.97 12.89 -13.17
N THR A 154 -8.14 11.94 -12.75
CA THR A 154 -7.26 11.16 -13.64
C THR A 154 -7.46 9.64 -13.53
N GLU A 155 -8.11 9.15 -12.47
CA GLU A 155 -8.28 7.74 -12.15
C GLU A 155 -9.77 7.37 -12.02
N SER A 156 -10.27 6.59 -12.98
CA SER A 156 -11.64 6.06 -12.95
C SER A 156 -11.81 4.94 -11.91
N GLY A 157 -12.93 4.93 -11.18
CA GLY A 157 -13.36 3.79 -10.34
C GLY A 157 -13.08 3.91 -8.83
N LEU A 158 -12.64 5.07 -8.35
CA LEU A 158 -12.48 5.38 -6.92
C LEU A 158 -13.73 6.05 -6.30
N THR A 159 -14.73 6.40 -7.12
CA THR A 159 -15.87 7.22 -6.72
C THR A 159 -16.86 6.55 -5.75
N PRO A 160 -17.18 5.23 -5.82
CA PRO A 160 -18.26 4.68 -5.00
C PRO A 160 -17.95 4.67 -3.49
N GLN A 161 -16.68 4.55 -3.10
CA GLN A 161 -16.29 4.42 -1.69
C GLN A 161 -16.20 5.76 -0.95
N MET A 162 -16.48 6.86 -1.65
CA MET A 162 -16.44 8.23 -1.13
C MET A 162 -17.80 8.92 -1.22
N GLN A 163 -18.87 8.22 -1.59
CA GLN A 163 -20.19 8.86 -1.71
C GLN A 163 -20.83 9.00 -0.34
N ASP A 164 -21.18 10.23 0.00
CA ASP A 164 -22.11 10.54 1.07
C ASP A 164 -23.54 10.40 0.52
N HIS A 165 -24.25 9.38 1.00
CA HIS A 165 -25.62 9.08 0.61
C HIS A 165 -26.67 9.81 1.47
N SER A 166 -26.25 10.63 2.43
CA SER A 166 -27.18 11.48 3.20
C SER A 166 -27.66 12.70 2.41
N THR A 167 -26.97 13.07 1.32
CA THR A 167 -27.35 14.15 0.41
C THR A 167 -28.09 13.62 -0.83
N THR A 168 -28.83 14.50 -1.51
CA THR A 168 -29.52 14.17 -2.77
C THR A 168 -29.26 15.27 -3.81
N PRO A 169 -28.52 15.00 -4.91
CA PRO A 169 -27.82 13.74 -5.20
C PRO A 169 -26.67 13.45 -4.22
N PRO A 170 -26.18 12.20 -4.11
CA PRO A 170 -25.02 11.88 -3.28
C PRO A 170 -23.81 12.77 -3.60
N THR A 171 -23.13 13.21 -2.54
CA THR A 171 -21.98 14.13 -2.64
C THR A 171 -20.68 13.35 -2.46
N THR A 172 -19.65 13.69 -3.22
CA THR A 172 -18.34 13.06 -3.05
C THR A 172 -17.61 13.64 -1.84
N ASP A 173 -17.28 12.78 -0.89
CA ASP A 173 -16.56 13.12 0.33
C ASP A 173 -15.45 12.10 0.65
N PRO A 174 -14.19 12.37 0.28
CA PRO A 174 -13.06 11.48 0.54
C PRO A 174 -12.82 11.17 2.03
N GLN A 175 -13.35 11.96 2.98
CA GLN A 175 -13.18 11.68 4.41
C GLN A 175 -13.85 10.35 4.81
N ILE A 176 -14.91 9.95 4.11
CA ILE A 176 -15.60 8.67 4.29
C ILE A 176 -14.64 7.50 4.02
N LEU A 177 -13.91 7.57 2.91
CA LEU A 177 -12.92 6.53 2.57
C LEU A 177 -11.78 6.50 3.58
N TRP A 178 -11.26 7.68 3.96
CA TRP A 178 -10.19 7.79 4.95
C TRP A 178 -10.60 7.14 6.28
N TYR A 179 -11.80 7.47 6.77
CA TYR A 179 -12.32 6.92 8.01
C TYR A 179 -12.54 5.41 7.91
N ASN A 180 -13.29 4.96 6.90
CA ASN A 180 -13.65 3.55 6.76
C ASN A 180 -12.44 2.63 6.65
N ILE A 181 -11.42 3.02 5.87
CA ILE A 181 -10.20 2.21 5.76
C ILE A 181 -9.42 2.19 7.07
N ASN A 182 -9.25 3.33 7.72
CA ASN A 182 -8.53 3.36 8.99
C ASN A 182 -9.28 2.60 10.09
N SER A 183 -10.62 2.68 10.14
CA SER A 183 -11.46 1.86 11.01
C SER A 183 -11.23 0.36 10.77
N ASN A 184 -11.26 -0.10 9.52
CA ASN A 184 -10.97 -1.50 9.19
C ASN A 184 -9.60 -1.95 9.70
N ILE A 185 -8.57 -1.11 9.53
CA ILE A 185 -7.21 -1.42 9.98
C ILE A 185 -7.13 -1.46 11.50
N VAL A 186 -7.69 -0.45 12.18
CA VAL A 186 -7.71 -0.37 13.64
C VAL A 186 -8.44 -1.56 14.24
N ASP A 187 -9.60 -1.93 13.68
CA ASP A 187 -10.37 -3.08 14.15
C ASP A 187 -9.62 -4.39 13.93
N PHE A 188 -9.01 -4.58 12.76
CA PHE A 188 -8.17 -5.76 12.50
C PHE A 188 -6.99 -5.87 13.48
N LEU A 189 -6.30 -4.76 13.76
CA LEU A 189 -5.13 -4.76 14.64
C LEU A 189 -5.48 -4.92 16.14
N LYS A 190 -6.76 -4.88 16.54
CA LYS A 190 -7.16 -5.22 17.92
C LYS A 190 -6.86 -6.68 18.26
N ASP A 191 -7.00 -7.57 17.27
CA ASP A 191 -6.81 -9.02 17.44
C ASP A 191 -5.36 -9.47 17.15
N ILE A 192 -4.50 -8.54 16.71
CA ILE A 192 -3.10 -8.82 16.43
C ILE A 192 -2.25 -8.49 17.67
N PRO A 193 -1.35 -9.39 18.11
CA PRO A 193 -0.40 -9.12 19.20
C PRO A 193 0.40 -7.83 18.97
N LYS A 194 0.61 -7.06 20.04
CA LYS A 194 1.23 -5.71 19.96
C LYS A 194 2.64 -5.74 19.38
N GLU A 195 3.38 -6.81 19.61
CA GLU A 195 4.71 -7.05 19.04
C GLU A 195 4.71 -7.27 17.52
N ARG A 196 3.56 -7.64 16.93
CA ARG A 196 3.40 -7.86 15.48
C ARG A 196 2.90 -6.63 14.74
N HIS A 197 2.61 -5.51 15.42
CA HIS A 197 2.24 -4.29 14.72
C HIS A 197 2.76 -3.00 15.34
N MET A 198 3.05 -2.01 14.49
CA MET A 198 3.31 -0.64 14.93
C MET A 198 2.51 0.35 14.08
N ARG A 199 2.34 1.58 14.57
CA ARG A 199 1.69 2.67 13.85
C ARG A 199 2.66 3.83 13.71
N ILE A 200 2.76 4.39 12.51
CA ILE A 200 3.67 5.49 12.20
C ILE A 200 3.01 6.49 11.24
N ARG A 201 3.28 7.79 11.41
CA ARG A 201 2.81 8.82 10.48
C ARG A 201 3.76 8.89 9.28
N GLY A 202 3.24 8.86 8.07
CA GLY A 202 4.08 8.90 6.88
C GLY A 202 4.79 10.25 6.72
N GLU A 203 4.20 11.32 7.24
CA GLU A 203 4.82 12.63 7.35
C GLU A 203 6.12 12.58 8.15
N ASP A 204 6.12 11.88 9.29
CA ASP A 204 7.30 11.71 10.14
C ASP A 204 8.40 10.94 9.40
N VAL A 205 8.03 9.84 8.72
CA VAL A 205 8.97 9.04 7.91
C VAL A 205 9.64 9.89 6.82
N LEU A 206 8.88 10.76 6.15
CA LEU A 206 9.42 11.59 5.07
C LEU A 206 10.15 12.83 5.57
N GLN A 207 9.84 13.34 6.76
CA GLN A 207 10.50 14.50 7.36
C GLN A 207 11.82 14.14 8.05
N ASN A 208 11.88 12.97 8.71
CA ASN A 208 13.06 12.47 9.40
C ASN A 208 13.29 10.98 9.08
N PRO A 209 13.67 10.66 7.83
CA PRO A 209 13.84 9.28 7.38
C PRO A 209 14.88 8.52 8.21
N ASP A 210 16.04 9.11 8.53
CA ASP A 210 17.09 8.41 9.27
C ASP A 210 16.60 7.90 10.64
N LYS A 211 15.82 8.71 11.37
CA LYS A 211 15.23 8.31 12.65
C LYS A 211 14.21 7.19 12.48
N HIS A 212 13.22 7.41 11.61
CA HIS A 212 12.05 6.54 11.55
C HIS A 212 12.29 5.24 10.77
N LEU A 213 13.18 5.24 9.78
CA LEU A 213 13.64 4.01 9.14
C LEU A 213 14.43 3.13 10.11
N ARG A 214 15.24 3.75 10.99
CA ARG A 214 15.96 3.04 12.05
C ARG A 214 15.02 2.45 13.08
N GLU A 215 14.04 3.22 13.56
CA GLU A 215 12.99 2.75 14.47
C GLU A 215 12.22 1.54 13.90
N MET A 216 11.79 1.61 12.63
CA MET A 216 11.12 0.50 11.96
C MET A 216 12.06 -0.72 11.80
N SER A 217 13.33 -0.50 11.49
CA SER A 217 14.32 -1.57 11.34
C SER A 217 14.63 -2.27 12.68
N GLU A 218 14.79 -1.50 13.76
CA GLU A 218 14.95 -2.02 15.13
C GLU A 218 13.75 -2.88 15.54
N TRP A 219 12.53 -2.37 15.33
CA TRP A 219 11.30 -3.11 15.62
C TRP A 219 11.20 -4.42 14.80
N LEU A 220 11.67 -4.40 13.56
CA LEU A 220 11.74 -5.59 12.70
C LEU A 220 12.89 -6.55 13.07
N GLY A 221 13.78 -6.19 13.99
CA GLY A 221 14.98 -6.98 14.31
C GLY A 221 15.96 -7.04 13.13
N LEU A 222 16.03 -5.96 12.36
CA LEU A 222 16.91 -5.79 11.21
C LEU A 222 18.19 -5.06 11.60
N ARG A 223 19.16 -5.09 10.69
CA ARG A 223 20.36 -4.28 10.75
C ARG A 223 20.02 -2.79 10.78
N THR A 224 20.72 -2.03 11.61
CA THR A 224 20.43 -0.60 11.83
C THR A 224 21.66 0.27 11.66
N ASP A 225 22.76 -0.25 11.11
CA ASP A 225 23.92 0.58 10.74
C ASP A 225 23.58 1.62 9.67
N ASP A 226 24.41 2.66 9.62
CA ASP A 226 24.21 3.80 8.72
C ASP A 226 24.16 3.37 7.25
N GLU A 227 24.91 2.34 6.86
CA GLU A 227 24.86 1.79 5.50
C GLU A 227 23.47 1.21 5.17
N ALA A 228 22.90 0.39 6.05
CA ALA A 228 21.57 -0.18 5.83
C ALA A 228 20.48 0.90 5.75
N ILE A 229 20.54 1.89 6.64
CA ILE A 229 19.58 3.01 6.66
C ILE A 229 19.78 3.92 5.44
N ASP A 230 21.02 4.08 4.96
CA ASP A 230 21.30 4.86 3.76
C ASP A 230 20.72 4.22 2.50
N GLU A 231 20.88 2.91 2.32
CA GLU A 231 20.26 2.17 1.21
C GLU A 231 18.72 2.35 1.19
N MET A 232 18.07 2.37 2.36
CA MET A 232 16.63 2.60 2.46
C MET A 232 16.16 3.96 1.94
N LYS A 233 17.04 4.97 1.89
CA LYS A 233 16.69 6.32 1.40
C LYS A 233 16.70 6.43 -0.13
N HIS A 234 16.93 5.31 -0.85
CA HIS A 234 16.99 5.24 -2.30
C HIS A 234 15.83 4.45 -2.94
N PRO A 235 14.55 4.79 -2.67
CA PRO A 235 13.39 4.06 -3.20
C PRO A 235 13.36 3.96 -4.73
N GLU A 236 14.03 4.87 -5.46
CA GLU A 236 14.21 4.84 -6.90
C GLU A 236 15.00 3.63 -7.42
N ARG A 237 15.82 2.99 -6.59
CA ARG A 237 16.63 1.81 -6.95
C ARG A 237 15.80 0.53 -7.05
N SER A 238 14.56 0.52 -6.53
CA SER A 238 13.67 -0.62 -6.67
C SER A 238 13.39 -0.95 -8.15
N PRO A 239 13.38 -2.24 -8.55
CA PRO A 239 13.02 -2.65 -9.91
C PRO A 239 11.56 -2.32 -10.27
N PHE A 240 10.75 -1.93 -9.28
CA PHE A 240 9.35 -1.58 -9.42
C PHE A 240 9.07 -0.07 -9.30
N SER A 241 10.10 0.74 -9.06
CA SER A 241 10.02 2.21 -8.97
C SER A 241 10.19 2.90 -10.33
N LYS A 242 9.88 2.20 -11.42
CA LYS A 242 9.97 2.69 -12.79
C LYS A 242 8.83 2.16 -13.64
N LEU A 243 8.58 2.81 -14.78
CA LEU A 243 7.63 2.32 -15.76
C LEU A 243 8.06 0.93 -16.25
N GLY A 244 7.13 -0.03 -16.18
CA GLY A 244 7.31 -1.37 -16.72
C GLY A 244 7.15 -1.43 -18.25
N PRO A 245 7.24 -2.62 -18.85
CA PRO A 245 7.01 -2.80 -20.28
C PRO A 245 5.55 -2.50 -20.67
N PRO A 246 5.24 -2.27 -21.97
CA PRO A 246 3.91 -1.82 -22.41
C PRO A 246 2.72 -2.71 -22.01
N ASN A 247 2.94 -4.01 -21.80
CA ASN A 247 1.91 -4.96 -21.36
C ASN A 247 1.78 -5.08 -19.82
N ALA A 248 2.62 -4.39 -19.05
CA ALA A 248 2.50 -4.21 -17.60
C ALA A 248 3.24 -2.95 -17.12
N PRO A 249 2.79 -1.73 -17.49
CA PRO A 249 3.54 -0.50 -17.22
C PRO A 249 3.57 -0.07 -15.74
N PHE A 250 2.59 -0.48 -14.94
CA PHE A 250 2.41 0.03 -13.57
C PHE A 250 2.68 -1.06 -12.52
N GLY A 251 2.26 -0.83 -11.29
CA GLY A 251 2.50 -1.71 -10.15
C GLY A 251 2.52 -0.94 -8.84
N ASN A 252 2.79 0.36 -8.91
CA ASN A 252 2.65 1.32 -7.82
C ASN A 252 1.87 2.54 -8.32
N ASP A 253 1.66 3.50 -7.42
CA ASP A 253 1.10 4.82 -7.71
C ASP A 253 1.77 5.47 -8.94
N PRO A 254 1.01 5.92 -9.95
CA PRO A 254 1.59 6.54 -11.15
C PRO A 254 2.44 7.77 -10.87
N LYS A 255 2.09 8.60 -9.87
CA LYS A 255 2.89 9.77 -9.48
C LYS A 255 4.22 9.35 -8.87
N PHE A 256 4.22 8.28 -8.08
CA PHE A 256 5.46 7.70 -7.55
C PHE A 256 6.34 7.14 -8.67
N ILE A 257 5.77 6.42 -9.64
CA ILE A 257 6.54 5.88 -10.78
C ILE A 257 7.19 7.00 -11.62
N LYS A 258 6.51 8.14 -11.75
CA LYS A 258 7.05 9.31 -12.46
C LYS A 258 8.23 9.93 -11.73
N ASP A 259 8.27 9.82 -10.40
CA ASP A 259 9.18 10.54 -9.53
C ASP A 259 9.48 9.77 -8.24
N PRO A 260 10.26 8.68 -8.34
CA PRO A 260 10.34 7.68 -7.27
C PRO A 260 11.31 8.04 -6.15
N ALA A 261 12.14 9.07 -6.34
CA ALA A 261 13.16 9.46 -5.37
C ALA A 261 12.53 9.95 -4.07
N LEU A 262 13.19 9.67 -2.95
CA LEU A 262 12.79 10.24 -1.66
C LEU A 262 12.85 11.76 -1.74
N ARG A 263 11.73 12.40 -1.45
CA ARG A 263 11.65 13.85 -1.32
C ARG A 263 11.38 14.16 0.14
N PRO A 264 12.26 14.91 0.81
CA PRO A 264 11.96 15.44 2.13
C PRO A 264 10.62 16.14 2.06
N ALA A 265 9.62 15.59 2.75
CA ALA A 265 8.33 16.24 2.79
C ALA A 265 8.53 17.54 3.58
N ARG A 266 8.40 18.69 2.92
CA ARG A 266 7.91 19.88 3.63
C ARG A 266 6.45 19.59 3.92
N ALA A 267 6.18 18.81 4.96
CA ALA A 267 4.83 18.61 5.44
C ALA A 267 4.27 20.02 5.71
N LYS A 268 3.36 20.47 4.85
CA LYS A 268 2.62 21.69 5.14
C LYS A 268 1.91 21.40 6.46
N SER A 269 2.00 22.32 7.42
CA SER A 269 1.19 22.22 8.63
C SER A 269 -0.27 22.09 8.18
N GLN A 270 -0.90 20.97 8.51
CA GLN A 270 -2.31 20.73 8.25
C GLN A 270 -3.05 20.90 9.57
N SER A 271 -4.35 21.19 9.50
CA SER A 271 -5.22 21.29 10.66
C SER A 271 -6.46 20.45 10.46
N LEU A 272 -6.98 19.88 11.55
CA LEU A 272 -8.30 19.25 11.61
C LEU A 272 -9.46 20.27 11.61
N GLU A 273 -9.16 21.57 11.75
CA GLU A 273 -10.15 22.64 11.74
C GLU A 273 -10.21 23.36 10.38
N GLY A 274 -11.32 24.06 10.14
CA GLY A 274 -11.57 24.85 8.93
C GLY A 274 -12.21 24.08 7.77
N SER A 275 -12.62 24.85 6.76
CA SER A 275 -13.37 24.36 5.60
C SER A 275 -12.61 23.29 4.79
N LEU A 276 -13.36 22.48 4.04
CA LEU A 276 -12.83 21.44 3.18
C LEU A 276 -12.76 21.96 1.74
N SER A 277 -11.65 21.73 1.04
CA SER A 277 -11.47 22.22 -0.34
C SER A 277 -12.33 21.48 -1.38
N TRP A 278 -12.94 20.35 -0.98
CA TRP A 278 -13.75 19.49 -1.84
C TRP A 278 -15.24 19.53 -1.53
N ARG A 279 -15.62 20.22 -0.44
CA ARG A 279 -16.99 20.20 0.08
C ARG A 279 -17.27 21.44 0.90
N ASP A 280 -18.28 22.22 0.51
CA ASP A 280 -18.64 23.53 1.07
C ASP A 280 -19.96 23.54 1.86
N ASP A 281 -20.76 22.47 1.80
CA ASP A 281 -22.02 22.31 2.54
C ASP A 281 -21.82 21.90 4.01
N ILE A 282 -20.60 21.57 4.43
CA ILE A 282 -20.26 21.21 5.81
C ILE A 282 -19.11 22.08 6.35
N PRO A 283 -19.08 22.38 7.67
CA PRO A 283 -18.10 23.31 8.23
C PRO A 283 -16.66 22.78 8.30
N GLY A 284 -16.45 21.47 8.16
CA GLY A 284 -15.15 20.80 8.31
C GLY A 284 -15.29 19.28 8.39
N PHE A 285 -14.26 18.61 8.91
CA PHE A 285 -14.30 17.17 9.16
C PHE A 285 -15.38 16.78 10.17
N THR A 286 -15.96 15.58 10.03
CA THR A 286 -16.87 15.03 11.03
C THR A 286 -16.16 14.75 12.35
N ASP A 287 -16.92 14.65 13.45
CA ASP A 287 -16.37 14.38 14.78
C ASP A 287 -15.64 13.03 14.84
N GLU A 288 -16.12 12.02 14.12
CA GLU A 288 -15.49 10.69 14.05
C GLU A 288 -14.14 10.75 13.35
N VAL A 289 -14.03 11.53 12.25
CA VAL A 289 -12.76 11.75 11.55
C VAL A 289 -11.79 12.50 12.44
N LYS A 290 -12.24 13.56 13.12
CA LYS A 290 -11.41 14.33 14.07
C LYS A 290 -10.92 13.46 15.22
N ALA A 291 -11.81 12.67 15.83
CA ALA A 291 -11.47 11.79 16.94
C ALA A 291 -10.44 10.73 16.53
N MET A 292 -10.65 10.09 15.37
CA MET A 292 -9.70 9.10 14.86
C MET A 292 -8.35 9.75 14.49
N ALA A 293 -8.34 10.91 13.86
CA ALA A 293 -7.11 11.61 13.51
C ALA A 293 -6.32 12.05 14.75
N LYS A 294 -6.98 12.57 15.78
CA LYS A 294 -6.37 12.86 17.09
C LYS A 294 -5.78 11.61 17.72
N SER A 295 -6.46 10.47 17.61
CA SER A 295 -5.92 9.18 18.10
C SER A 295 -4.64 8.75 17.37
N PHE A 296 -4.38 9.29 16.17
CA PHE A 296 -3.17 9.07 15.37
C PHE A 296 -2.09 10.14 15.60
N GLY A 297 -2.37 11.14 16.46
CA GLY A 297 -1.46 12.24 16.75
C GLY A 297 -1.52 13.38 15.73
N TYR A 298 -2.66 13.60 15.07
CA TYR A 298 -2.90 14.78 14.23
C TYR A 298 -3.68 15.86 15.00
N GLU A 299 -3.40 17.12 14.66
CA GLU A 299 -4.02 18.34 15.21
C GLU A 299 -4.74 19.12 14.11
#